data_AF-A0A7Y3AD97-F1
#
_entry.id   AF-A0A7Y3AD97-F1
#
_cell.length_a   1.000
_cell.length_b   1.000
_cell.length_c   1.000
_cell.angle_alpha   90.00
_cell.angle_beta   90.00
_cell.angle_gamma   90.00
#
_symmetry.space_group_name_H-M   'P 1'
#
loop_
_entity.id
_entity.type
_entity.pdbx_description
1 polymer ?
#
loop_
_entity_poly.entity_id
_entity_poly.type
_entity_poly.pdbx_seq_one_letter_code
_entity_poly.pdbx_strand_id
1 'polypeptide(L)'
;MEADIHQTAGMVCIDCHYQNQVMGASDSSSSCLNCHEQARIEKQNLVAIKIQDTGYQYTSPSTGKRFNLPVMKHPAHEEFNKKVSCQACHARWSFYDESTHLIRIDHDDFDQFYKLSLDGSYEVNQVIASNLDFDGEWLEPSMSDKFTGDSEIGIWLKGYSQRRWDRIPLALSQNGIVEVTRPALSLYVSWIDSDETVHYDTIFPSRENELFLPYTPHTTGPAGLFYEERLRNFFGQDSLPVISNELPTD
;
A
#
# COMPACT_ATOMS: atom_id res chain seq x y z
N MET A 1 -12.59 9.68 -0.97
CA MET A 1 -11.34 9.47 -1.74
C MET A 1 -11.74 9.05 -3.14
N GLU A 2 -11.08 9.59 -4.17
CA GLU A 2 -11.42 9.31 -5.56
C GLU A 2 -10.80 7.98 -6.00
N ALA A 3 -11.58 7.20 -6.76
CA ALA A 3 -11.16 5.93 -7.30
C ALA A 3 -10.03 6.09 -8.34
N ASP A 4 -9.25 5.02 -8.51
CA ASP A 4 -8.27 4.89 -9.60
C ASP A 4 -8.96 5.02 -10.97
N ILE A 5 -8.27 5.57 -11.97
CA ILE A 5 -8.83 5.77 -13.31
C ILE A 5 -9.20 4.45 -14.00
N HIS A 6 -8.47 3.36 -13.74
CA HIS A 6 -8.77 2.02 -14.25
C HIS A 6 -10.03 1.47 -13.57
N GLN A 7 -10.16 1.64 -12.25
CA GLN A 7 -11.36 1.25 -11.52
C GLN A 7 -12.59 2.04 -12.02
N THR A 8 -12.42 3.34 -12.25
CA THR A 8 -13.47 4.22 -12.79
C THR A 8 -13.89 3.79 -14.20
N ALA A 9 -12.94 3.37 -15.03
CA ALA A 9 -13.22 2.75 -16.33
C ALA A 9 -13.96 1.41 -16.18
N GLY A 10 -13.83 0.73 -15.04
CA GLY A 10 -14.49 -0.53 -14.73
C GLY A 10 -13.58 -1.75 -14.90
N MET A 11 -12.26 -1.55 -14.86
CA MET A 11 -11.29 -2.63 -14.68
C MET A 11 -11.29 -3.15 -13.24
N VAL A 12 -10.87 -4.39 -13.08
CA VAL A 12 -10.75 -5.09 -11.80
C VAL A 12 -9.29 -5.52 -11.56
N CYS A 13 -8.96 -5.96 -10.34
CA CYS A 13 -7.59 -6.30 -9.96
C CYS A 13 -6.91 -7.27 -10.95
N ILE A 14 -7.67 -8.26 -11.45
CA ILE A 14 -7.16 -9.28 -12.36
C ILE A 14 -6.98 -8.83 -13.82
N ASP A 15 -7.33 -7.59 -14.15
CA ASP A 15 -6.96 -6.99 -15.43
C ASP A 15 -5.48 -6.56 -15.47
N CYS A 16 -4.91 -6.22 -14.30
CA CYS A 16 -3.50 -5.85 -14.16
C CYS A 16 -2.66 -6.97 -13.55
N HIS A 17 -3.26 -7.76 -12.66
CA HIS A 17 -2.62 -8.85 -11.94
C HIS A 17 -3.11 -10.21 -12.42
N TYR A 18 -2.27 -11.23 -12.37
CA TYR A 18 -2.76 -12.61 -12.44
C TYR A 18 -3.43 -13.02 -11.12
N GLN A 19 -4.37 -13.95 -11.17
CA GLN A 19 -5.11 -14.38 -9.98
C GLN A 19 -4.18 -14.87 -8.86
N ASN A 20 -3.12 -15.60 -9.18
CA ASN A 20 -2.13 -16.05 -8.20
C ASN A 20 -1.27 -14.91 -7.61
N GLN A 21 -1.09 -13.80 -8.32
CA GLN A 21 -0.41 -12.61 -7.79
C GLN A 21 -1.29 -11.89 -6.76
N VAL A 22 -2.60 -11.76 -7.03
CA VAL A 22 -3.55 -11.16 -6.08
C VAL A 22 -3.60 -11.94 -4.77
N MET A 23 -3.42 -13.26 -4.84
CA MET A 23 -3.40 -14.15 -3.67
C MET A 23 -2.02 -14.22 -2.98
N GLY A 24 -1.02 -13.44 -3.40
CA GLY A 24 0.30 -13.40 -2.77
C GLY A 24 1.23 -14.58 -3.08
N ALA A 25 0.93 -15.38 -4.11
CA ALA A 25 1.68 -16.60 -4.45
C ALA A 25 2.71 -16.43 -5.59
N SER A 26 2.98 -15.19 -6.04
CA SER A 26 3.94 -14.92 -7.11
C SER A 26 4.61 -13.55 -6.99
N ASP A 27 5.93 -13.51 -7.21
CA ASP A 27 6.76 -12.30 -7.20
C ASP A 27 6.71 -11.50 -8.52
N SER A 28 6.00 -11.99 -9.53
CA SER A 28 5.90 -11.25 -10.80
C SER A 28 5.01 -10.02 -10.60
N SER A 29 5.55 -8.82 -10.85
CA SER A 29 4.82 -7.57 -10.67
C SER A 29 4.00 -7.21 -11.91
N SER A 30 2.79 -6.68 -11.71
CA SER A 30 2.04 -5.99 -12.77
C SER A 30 2.86 -4.79 -13.28
N SER A 31 2.80 -4.50 -14.58
CA SER A 31 3.57 -3.40 -15.18
C SER A 31 2.70 -2.53 -16.07
N CYS A 32 2.72 -1.22 -15.79
CA CYS A 32 2.03 -0.20 -16.59
C CYS A 32 2.48 -0.25 -18.07
N LEU A 33 3.74 -0.61 -18.31
CA LEU A 33 4.34 -0.64 -19.64
C LEU A 33 3.68 -1.65 -20.57
N ASN A 34 3.10 -2.74 -20.04
CA ASN A 34 2.41 -3.73 -20.87
C ASN A 34 1.23 -3.12 -21.67
N CYS A 35 0.63 -2.04 -21.14
CA CYS A 35 -0.53 -1.39 -21.74
C CYS A 35 -0.25 0.06 -22.19
N HIS A 36 0.76 0.73 -21.65
CA HIS A 36 1.01 2.15 -21.94
C HIS A 36 2.25 2.40 -22.81
N GLU A 37 3.11 1.41 -23.03
CA GLU A 37 4.29 1.53 -23.89
C GLU A 37 4.02 0.98 -25.29
N GLN A 38 3.96 1.87 -26.28
CA GLN A 38 3.65 1.52 -27.67
C GLN A 38 4.54 0.38 -28.22
N ALA A 39 5.87 0.52 -28.08
CA ALA A 39 6.82 -0.49 -28.58
C ALA A 39 6.59 -1.87 -27.95
N ARG A 40 6.12 -1.92 -26.69
CA ARG A 40 5.85 -3.18 -25.99
C ARG A 40 4.54 -3.81 -26.44
N ILE A 41 3.49 -3.00 -26.62
CA ILE A 41 2.20 -3.47 -27.15
C ILE A 41 2.40 -4.13 -28.52
N GLU A 42 3.11 -3.45 -29.42
CA GLU A 42 3.35 -3.92 -30.79
C GLU A 42 4.20 -5.20 -30.82
N LYS A 43 5.16 -5.34 -29.90
CA LYS A 43 6.03 -6.53 -29.81
C LYS A 43 5.36 -7.72 -29.15
N GLN A 44 4.56 -7.50 -28.11
CA GLN A 44 3.97 -8.58 -27.30
C GLN A 44 2.69 -9.15 -27.92
N ASN A 45 2.05 -8.42 -28.84
CA ASN A 45 0.79 -8.81 -29.48
C ASN A 45 -0.23 -9.36 -28.46
N LEU A 46 -0.45 -8.61 -27.38
CA LEU A 46 -1.33 -9.01 -26.30
C LEU A 46 -2.76 -9.17 -26.84
N VAL A 47 -3.34 -10.36 -26.72
CA VAL A 47 -4.67 -10.71 -27.25
C VAL A 47 -5.76 -9.72 -26.79
N ALA A 48 -5.62 -9.17 -25.59
CA ALA A 48 -6.54 -8.21 -25.01
C ALA A 48 -6.44 -6.80 -25.63
N ILE A 49 -5.40 -6.47 -26.38
CA ILE A 49 -5.19 -5.16 -27.01
C ILE A 49 -5.32 -5.27 -28.52
N LYS A 50 -6.24 -4.51 -29.10
CA LYS A 50 -6.40 -4.39 -30.56
C LYS A 50 -5.85 -3.05 -31.04
N ILE A 51 -5.01 -3.10 -32.06
CA ILE A 51 -4.54 -1.91 -32.79
C ILE A 51 -5.66 -1.46 -33.73
N GLN A 52 -6.01 -0.18 -33.68
CA GLN A 52 -7.00 0.48 -34.54
C GLN A 52 -6.35 1.68 -35.21
N ASP A 53 -6.97 2.18 -36.29
CA ASP A 53 -6.45 3.32 -37.05
C ASP A 53 -6.25 4.59 -36.19
N THR A 54 -7.01 4.72 -35.11
CA THR A 54 -7.01 5.90 -34.22
C THR A 54 -6.30 5.65 -32.88
N GLY A 55 -5.74 4.47 -32.63
CA GLY A 55 -5.03 4.14 -31.39
C GLY A 55 -5.15 2.67 -30.96
N TYR A 56 -5.11 2.43 -29.65
CA TYR A 56 -5.16 1.09 -29.07
C TYR A 56 -6.45 0.92 -28.28
N GLN A 57 -7.08 -0.24 -28.40
CA GLN A 57 -8.27 -0.59 -27.62
C GLN A 57 -7.96 -1.80 -26.74
N TYR A 58 -8.09 -1.65 -25.42
CA TYR A 58 -8.02 -2.74 -24.47
C TYR A 58 -9.42 -3.35 -24.26
N THR A 59 -9.50 -4.67 -24.23
CA THR A 59 -10.69 -5.43 -23.81
C THR A 59 -10.35 -6.18 -22.54
N SER A 60 -11.01 -5.83 -21.43
CA SER A 60 -10.86 -6.53 -20.15
C SER A 60 -11.26 -8.00 -20.32
N PRO A 61 -10.34 -8.96 -20.11
CA PRO A 61 -10.68 -10.39 -20.17
C PRO A 61 -11.72 -10.78 -19.11
N SER A 62 -11.71 -10.08 -17.98
CA SER A 62 -12.54 -10.39 -16.81
C SER A 62 -13.96 -9.86 -16.91
N THR A 63 -14.14 -8.71 -17.57
CA THR A 63 -15.45 -8.03 -17.64
C THR A 63 -16.00 -7.93 -19.06
N GLY A 64 -15.18 -8.18 -20.09
CA GLY A 64 -15.53 -8.00 -21.50
C GLY A 64 -15.67 -6.53 -21.94
N LYS A 65 -15.52 -5.57 -21.02
CA LYS A 65 -15.60 -4.14 -21.33
C LYS A 65 -14.42 -3.69 -22.17
N ARG A 66 -14.66 -2.69 -23.02
CA ARG A 66 -13.68 -2.15 -23.97
C ARG A 66 -13.36 -0.70 -23.64
N PHE A 67 -12.09 -0.35 -23.74
CA PHE A 67 -11.58 0.96 -23.39
C PHE A 67 -10.55 1.44 -24.40
N ASN A 68 -10.55 2.74 -24.68
CA ASN A 68 -9.47 3.37 -25.42
C ASN A 68 -8.26 3.45 -24.50
N LEU A 69 -7.13 2.93 -24.96
CA LEU A 69 -5.92 2.79 -24.18
C LEU A 69 -4.97 3.95 -24.51
N PRO A 70 -4.71 4.87 -23.55
CA PRO A 70 -3.75 5.94 -23.78
C PRO A 70 -2.33 5.36 -23.77
N VAL A 71 -1.54 5.71 -24.78
CA VAL A 71 -0.09 5.43 -24.79
C VAL A 71 0.70 6.65 -24.34
N MET A 72 1.87 6.40 -23.76
CA MET A 72 2.77 7.44 -23.28
C MET A 72 3.24 8.33 -24.44
N LYS A 73 2.92 9.63 -24.37
CA LYS A 73 3.32 10.64 -25.39
C LYS A 73 4.03 11.86 -24.81
N HIS A 74 3.88 12.12 -23.51
CA HIS A 74 4.48 13.30 -22.87
C HIS A 74 6.02 13.16 -22.81
N PRO A 75 6.81 14.22 -23.10
CA PRO A 75 8.29 14.17 -23.07
C PRO A 75 8.89 13.69 -21.75
N ALA A 76 8.19 13.92 -20.62
CA ALA A 76 8.59 13.41 -19.31
C ALA A 76 8.82 11.88 -19.27
N HIS A 77 8.11 11.11 -20.11
CA HIS A 77 8.32 9.66 -20.18
C HIS A 77 9.67 9.28 -20.78
N GLU A 78 10.27 10.16 -21.59
CA GLU A 78 11.64 10.00 -22.11
C GLU A 78 12.66 10.53 -21.10
N GLU A 79 12.44 11.73 -20.57
CA GLU A 79 13.34 12.40 -19.61
C GLU A 79 13.58 11.57 -18.34
N PHE A 80 12.50 11.02 -17.78
CA PHE A 80 12.51 10.24 -16.55
C PHE A 80 12.49 8.72 -16.78
N ASN A 81 12.63 8.27 -18.03
CA ASN A 81 12.67 6.86 -18.36
C ASN A 81 13.75 6.14 -17.53
N LYS A 82 13.38 5.03 -16.89
CA LYS A 82 14.28 4.25 -16.01
C LYS A 82 14.93 5.05 -14.88
N LYS A 83 14.37 6.20 -14.49
CA LYS A 83 14.79 6.98 -13.32
C LYS A 83 13.67 7.12 -12.31
N VAL A 84 12.43 7.14 -12.78
CA VAL A 84 11.25 7.41 -11.97
C VAL A 84 10.17 6.40 -12.33
N SER A 85 9.53 5.80 -11.33
CA SER A 85 8.39 4.91 -11.56
C SER A 85 7.15 5.70 -11.96
N CYS A 86 6.24 5.07 -12.72
CA CYS A 86 5.02 5.76 -13.19
C CYS A 86 4.21 6.37 -12.04
N GLN A 87 4.11 5.67 -10.89
CA GLN A 87 3.32 6.14 -9.76
C GLN A 87 3.91 7.38 -9.08
N ALA A 88 5.21 7.65 -9.17
CA ALA A 88 5.78 8.88 -8.61
C ALA A 88 5.18 10.15 -9.27
N CYS A 89 4.73 10.06 -10.52
CA CYS A 89 4.01 11.13 -11.23
C CYS A 89 2.49 10.94 -11.21
N HIS A 90 2.03 9.70 -11.40
CA HIS A 90 0.62 9.38 -11.68
C HIS A 90 -0.21 9.02 -10.45
N ALA A 91 0.41 8.72 -9.31
CA ALA A 91 -0.34 8.55 -8.07
C ALA A 91 -0.96 9.89 -7.69
N ARG A 92 -2.27 9.89 -7.46
CA ARG A 92 -3.02 11.08 -7.04
C ARG A 92 -2.88 11.36 -5.55
N TRP A 93 -2.72 10.31 -4.75
CA TRP A 93 -2.45 10.38 -3.32
C TRP A 93 -1.82 9.07 -2.88
N SER A 94 -1.15 9.05 -1.73
CA SER A 94 -0.67 7.82 -1.10
C SER A 94 -0.92 7.94 0.40
N PHE A 95 -0.95 6.82 1.10
CA PHE A 95 -1.00 6.85 2.55
C PHE A 95 0.37 7.27 3.11
N TYR A 96 0.38 8.36 3.86
CA TYR A 96 1.48 8.68 4.77
C TYR A 96 1.03 8.36 6.19
N ASP A 97 1.22 7.09 6.56
CA ASP A 97 0.91 6.56 7.88
C ASP A 97 2.18 6.66 8.74
N GLU A 98 2.44 7.84 9.29
CA GLU A 98 3.59 8.07 10.15
C GLU A 98 3.45 7.28 11.45
N SER A 99 4.39 6.36 11.68
CA SER A 99 4.50 5.51 12.87
C SER A 99 3.25 4.67 13.16
N THR A 100 3.34 3.37 12.90
CA THR A 100 2.29 2.42 13.26
C THR A 100 2.48 1.94 14.70
N HIS A 101 1.45 2.09 15.52
CA HIS A 101 1.39 1.59 16.88
C HIS A 101 0.59 0.30 16.92
N LEU A 102 1.18 -0.76 17.45
CA LEU A 102 0.56 -2.06 17.66
C LEU A 102 0.51 -2.31 19.17
N ILE A 103 -0.70 -2.40 19.72
CA ILE A 103 -0.91 -2.56 21.17
C ILE A 103 -1.63 -3.87 21.38
N ARG A 104 -1.02 -4.80 22.12
CA ARG A 104 -1.70 -6.02 22.60
C ARG A 104 -2.34 -5.74 23.96
N ILE A 105 -3.61 -6.11 24.10
CA ILE A 105 -4.37 -6.02 25.35
C ILE A 105 -5.04 -7.37 25.61
N ASP A 106 -4.76 -7.96 26.78
CA ASP A 106 -5.29 -9.27 27.20
C ASP A 106 -6.43 -9.16 28.23
N HIS A 107 -6.94 -7.96 28.50
CA HIS A 107 -8.08 -7.69 29.38
C HIS A 107 -9.27 -7.06 28.61
N ASP A 108 -10.41 -6.90 29.29
CA ASP A 108 -11.69 -6.46 28.72
C ASP A 108 -12.01 -4.97 28.90
N ASP A 109 -11.19 -4.22 29.65
CA ASP A 109 -11.32 -2.76 29.71
C ASP A 109 -10.91 -2.08 28.39
N PHE A 110 -11.91 -1.82 27.55
CA PHE A 110 -11.75 -1.17 26.23
C PHE A 110 -12.33 0.24 26.16
N ASP A 111 -12.75 0.83 27.27
CA ASP A 111 -13.43 2.14 27.29
C ASP A 111 -12.57 3.23 26.61
N GLN A 112 -11.25 3.18 26.83
CA GLN A 112 -10.30 4.12 26.26
C GLN A 112 -10.06 3.90 24.75
N PHE A 113 -10.37 2.70 24.25
CA PHE A 113 -10.05 2.23 22.91
C PHE A 113 -11.28 2.10 22.00
N TYR A 114 -12.45 2.56 22.44
CA TYR A 114 -13.71 2.40 21.69
C TYR A 114 -13.64 2.89 20.23
N LYS A 115 -12.85 3.93 19.95
CA LYS A 115 -12.66 4.48 18.59
C LYS A 115 -11.83 3.57 17.67
N LEU A 116 -11.08 2.62 18.23
CA LEU A 116 -10.26 1.66 17.48
C LEU A 116 -11.07 0.49 16.94
N SER A 117 -12.35 0.35 17.29
CA SER A 117 -13.31 -0.51 16.56
C SER A 117 -13.38 -0.22 15.05
N LEU A 118 -12.87 0.94 14.62
CA LEU A 118 -12.82 1.39 13.23
C LEU A 118 -11.45 1.17 12.55
N ASP A 119 -10.56 0.38 13.16
CA ASP A 119 -9.19 0.14 12.65
C ASP A 119 -9.13 -0.73 11.37
N GLY A 120 -10.26 -1.30 10.99
CA GLY A 120 -10.45 -2.14 9.80
C GLY A 120 -10.26 -3.64 10.05
N SER A 121 -10.02 -4.07 11.29
CA SER A 121 -10.02 -5.48 11.69
C SER A 121 -11.41 -5.91 12.13
N TYR A 122 -11.95 -6.94 11.48
CA TYR A 122 -13.27 -7.48 11.80
C TYR A 122 -13.32 -8.08 13.21
N GLU A 123 -12.28 -8.81 13.62
CA GLU A 123 -12.17 -9.42 14.95
C GLU A 123 -12.08 -8.34 16.05
N VAL A 124 -11.26 -7.30 15.84
CA VAL A 124 -11.15 -6.18 16.80
C VAL A 124 -12.48 -5.45 16.93
N ASN A 125 -13.16 -5.19 15.81
CA ASN A 125 -14.47 -4.56 15.84
C ASN A 125 -15.49 -5.41 16.61
N GLN A 126 -15.52 -6.73 16.37
CA GLN A 126 -16.41 -7.66 17.10
C GLN A 126 -16.17 -7.61 18.61
N VAL A 127 -14.92 -7.78 19.05
CA VAL A 127 -14.57 -7.79 20.48
C VAL A 127 -14.81 -6.43 21.14
N ILE A 128 -14.38 -5.33 20.53
CA ILE A 128 -14.58 -4.01 21.14
C ILE A 128 -16.08 -3.67 21.18
N ALA A 129 -16.83 -3.93 20.11
CA ALA A 129 -18.25 -3.62 20.07
C ALA A 129 -19.06 -4.43 21.10
N SER A 130 -18.73 -5.71 21.30
CA SER A 130 -19.40 -6.56 22.29
C SER A 130 -19.14 -6.11 23.73
N ASN A 131 -17.93 -5.64 24.02
CA ASN A 131 -17.54 -5.20 25.37
C ASN A 131 -18.06 -3.79 25.71
N LEU A 132 -18.52 -3.02 24.72
CA LEU A 132 -19.12 -1.70 24.91
C LEU A 132 -20.66 -1.72 24.92
N ASP A 133 -21.28 -2.82 24.47
CA ASP A 133 -22.73 -2.97 24.46
C ASP A 133 -23.22 -3.61 25.77
N PHE A 134 -23.83 -2.79 26.63
CA PHE A 134 -24.34 -3.25 27.94
C PHE A 134 -25.40 -4.35 27.82
N ASP A 135 -26.18 -4.37 26.74
CA ASP A 135 -27.23 -5.36 26.49
C ASP A 135 -26.75 -6.49 25.54
N GLY A 136 -25.49 -6.45 25.10
CA GLY A 136 -24.89 -7.34 24.12
C GLY A 136 -24.31 -8.64 24.70
N GLU A 137 -23.97 -9.57 23.80
CA GLU A 137 -23.22 -10.77 24.18
C GLU A 137 -21.75 -10.40 24.42
N TRP A 138 -21.28 -10.54 25.66
CA TRP A 138 -19.88 -10.29 26.02
C TRP A 138 -18.97 -11.33 25.36
N LEU A 139 -17.95 -10.85 24.62
CA LEU A 139 -16.94 -11.71 24.00
C LEU A 139 -15.62 -11.59 24.75
N GLU A 140 -15.00 -12.74 25.03
CA GLU A 140 -13.65 -12.79 25.57
C GLU A 140 -12.68 -12.09 24.61
N PRO A 141 -11.75 -11.26 25.13
CA PRO A 141 -10.81 -10.52 24.31
C PRO A 141 -9.79 -11.48 23.70
N SER A 142 -10.15 -12.05 22.56
CA SER A 142 -9.38 -13.07 21.87
C SER A 142 -9.38 -12.80 20.37
N MET A 143 -8.30 -13.19 19.70
CA MET A 143 -8.18 -13.09 18.26
C MET A 143 -7.33 -14.22 17.71
N SER A 144 -7.50 -14.51 16.41
CA SER A 144 -6.63 -15.47 15.74
C SER A 144 -5.22 -14.91 15.58
N ASP A 145 -4.21 -15.66 16.01
CA ASP A 145 -2.82 -15.43 15.62
C ASP A 145 -2.71 -15.47 14.09
N LYS A 146 -2.11 -14.44 13.49
CA LYS A 146 -2.10 -14.28 12.03
C LYS A 146 -1.06 -15.14 11.32
N PHE A 147 -0.22 -15.87 12.06
CA PHE A 147 0.76 -16.82 11.55
C PHE A 147 0.29 -18.26 11.71
N THR A 148 -0.26 -18.65 12.87
CA THR A 148 -0.72 -20.02 13.15
C THR A 148 -2.19 -20.23 12.81
N GLY A 149 -3.00 -19.18 12.92
CA GLY A 149 -4.46 -19.24 12.80
C GLY A 149 -5.18 -19.69 14.08
N ASP A 150 -4.43 -20.03 15.13
CA ASP A 150 -5.00 -20.44 16.42
C ASP A 150 -5.59 -19.23 17.14
N SER A 151 -6.70 -19.45 17.86
CA SER A 151 -7.30 -18.40 18.69
C SER A 151 -6.51 -18.25 19.98
N GLU A 152 -6.05 -17.05 20.27
CA GLU A 152 -5.34 -16.73 21.51
C GLU A 152 -6.06 -15.64 22.30
N ILE A 153 -5.86 -15.63 23.61
CA ILE A 153 -6.26 -14.51 24.47
C ILE A 153 -5.39 -13.31 24.11
N GLY A 154 -6.03 -12.14 24.04
CA GLY A 154 -5.44 -10.89 23.62
C GLY A 154 -6.04 -10.39 22.32
N ILE A 155 -6.16 -9.07 22.19
CA ILE A 155 -6.40 -8.42 20.91
C ILE A 155 -5.27 -7.46 20.57
N TRP A 156 -4.93 -7.39 19.28
CA TRP A 156 -3.97 -6.47 18.69
C TRP A 156 -4.70 -5.27 18.10
N LEU A 157 -4.52 -4.12 18.74
CA LEU A 157 -5.02 -2.83 18.28
C LEU A 157 -3.98 -2.15 17.40
N LYS A 158 -4.44 -1.51 16.32
CA LYS A 158 -3.57 -0.77 15.41
C LYS A 158 -3.93 0.71 15.34
N GLY A 159 -2.97 1.56 15.66
CA GLY A 159 -3.05 3.02 15.56
C GLY A 159 -1.93 3.61 14.71
N TYR A 160 -2.03 4.91 14.43
CA TYR A 160 -0.96 5.67 13.77
C TYR A 160 -0.72 6.97 14.54
N SER A 161 0.53 7.40 14.69
CA SER A 161 0.83 8.74 15.25
C SER A 161 0.22 9.82 14.37
N GLN A 162 0.32 9.65 13.06
CA GLN A 162 -0.32 10.51 12.09
C GLN A 162 -0.69 9.71 10.84
N ARG A 163 -1.90 9.98 10.32
CA ARG A 163 -2.39 9.44 9.06
C ARG A 163 -2.80 10.58 8.14
N ARG A 164 -2.07 10.78 7.04
CA ARG A 164 -2.33 11.84 6.06
C ARG A 164 -2.32 11.28 4.64
N TRP A 165 -2.89 12.08 3.72
CA TRP A 165 -2.97 11.81 2.28
C TRP A 165 -2.42 12.96 1.43
N ASP A 166 -1.76 13.94 2.07
CA ASP A 166 -1.30 15.18 1.46
C ASP A 166 0.02 15.02 0.69
N ARG A 167 0.85 14.06 1.09
CA ARG A 167 2.17 13.80 0.50
C ARG A 167 2.25 12.41 -0.08
N ILE A 168 2.98 12.29 -1.19
CA ILE A 168 3.34 11.02 -1.81
C ILE A 168 4.82 10.80 -1.48
N PRO A 169 5.14 9.93 -0.50
CA PRO A 169 6.52 9.68 -0.11
C PRO A 169 7.26 9.04 -1.27
N LEU A 170 8.46 9.54 -1.54
CA LEU A 170 9.35 9.03 -2.57
C LEU A 170 10.66 8.58 -1.93
N ALA A 171 11.26 7.51 -2.43
CA ALA A 171 12.62 7.11 -2.11
C ALA A 171 13.31 6.48 -3.33
N LEU A 172 14.63 6.36 -3.27
CA LEU A 172 15.40 5.61 -4.26
C LEU A 172 15.32 4.12 -3.91
N SER A 173 14.88 3.32 -4.89
CA SER A 173 15.06 1.87 -4.82
C SER A 173 16.54 1.51 -5.04
N GLN A 174 16.88 0.25 -4.79
CA GLN A 174 18.25 -0.29 -4.96
C GLN A 174 18.78 -0.12 -6.38
N ASN A 175 17.87 -0.10 -7.34
CA ASN A 175 18.20 0.06 -8.75
C ASN A 175 18.30 1.54 -9.16
N GLY A 176 18.26 2.47 -8.19
CA GLY A 176 18.31 3.91 -8.43
C GLY A 176 17.02 4.48 -9.03
N ILE A 177 15.89 3.77 -8.93
CA ILE A 177 14.59 4.24 -9.42
C ILE A 177 13.88 4.98 -8.30
N VAL A 178 13.38 6.18 -8.58
CA VAL A 178 12.51 6.90 -7.67
C VAL A 178 11.14 6.22 -7.64
N GLU A 179 10.76 5.72 -6.48
CA GLU A 179 9.52 4.97 -6.26
C GLU A 179 8.69 5.59 -5.15
N VAL A 180 7.37 5.38 -5.23
CA VAL A 180 6.48 5.70 -4.10
C VAL A 180 6.76 4.71 -2.98
N THR A 181 6.84 5.20 -1.75
CA THR A 181 7.11 4.36 -0.58
C THR A 181 6.10 4.58 0.54
N ARG A 182 6.12 3.68 1.52
CA ARG A 182 5.37 3.81 2.78
C ARG A 182 6.26 3.43 3.97
N PRO A 183 6.11 4.12 5.11
CA PRO A 183 6.85 3.84 6.34
C PRO A 183 6.37 2.55 7.05
N ALA A 184 6.27 1.43 6.32
CA ALA A 184 5.58 0.21 6.77
C ALA A 184 6.25 -0.45 7.98
N LEU A 185 7.56 -0.26 8.17
CA LEU A 185 8.32 -0.83 9.29
C LEU A 185 8.57 0.18 10.42
N SER A 186 7.94 1.36 10.36
CA SER A 186 7.94 2.31 11.47
C SER A 186 6.99 1.82 12.56
N LEU A 187 7.33 0.72 13.23
CA LEU A 187 6.49 0.04 14.20
C LEU A 187 6.85 0.41 15.64
N TYR A 188 5.82 0.59 16.46
CA TYR A 188 5.90 0.71 17.91
C TYR A 188 5.02 -0.37 18.51
N VAL A 189 5.57 -1.19 19.40
CA VAL A 189 4.86 -2.32 19.99
C VAL A 189 4.76 -2.15 21.49
N SER A 190 3.54 -2.31 22.02
CA SER A 190 3.25 -2.31 23.45
C SER A 190 2.38 -3.52 23.82
N TRP A 191 2.48 -3.98 25.06
CA TRP A 191 1.69 -5.12 25.55
C TRP A 191 1.28 -4.93 27.00
N ILE A 192 -0.01 -5.10 27.24
CA ILE A 192 -0.66 -5.12 28.55
C ILE A 192 -1.30 -6.50 28.72
N ASP A 193 -0.94 -7.22 29.78
CA ASP A 193 -1.53 -8.53 30.07
C ASP A 193 -2.87 -8.44 30.83
N SER A 194 -3.43 -9.60 31.20
CA SER A 194 -4.72 -9.70 31.89
C SER A 194 -4.70 -9.14 33.32
N ASP A 195 -3.53 -9.02 33.93
CA ASP A 195 -3.34 -8.44 35.27
C ASP A 195 -3.03 -6.93 35.20
N GLU A 196 -3.29 -6.30 34.05
CA GLU A 196 -2.97 -4.89 33.73
C GLU A 196 -1.46 -4.58 33.85
N THR A 197 -0.60 -5.60 33.76
CA THR A 197 0.85 -5.42 33.80
C THR A 197 1.37 -5.07 32.41
N VAL A 198 2.04 -3.92 32.33
CA VAL A 198 2.73 -3.47 31.10
C VAL A 198 4.06 -4.22 30.98
N HIS A 199 4.13 -5.18 30.06
CA HIS A 199 5.37 -5.93 29.76
C HIS A 199 6.35 -5.10 28.94
N TYR A 200 5.81 -4.38 27.95
CA TYR A 200 6.58 -3.47 27.11
C TYR A 200 5.76 -2.22 26.86
N ASP A 201 6.39 -1.07 27.09
CA ASP A 201 5.90 0.23 26.65
C ASP A 201 6.81 0.70 25.51
N THR A 202 6.34 0.52 24.28
CA THR A 202 6.93 1.14 23.09
C THR A 202 8.33 0.60 22.74
N ILE A 203 8.41 -0.68 22.35
CA ILE A 203 9.60 -1.19 21.63
C ILE A 203 9.53 -0.78 20.16
N PHE A 204 10.67 -0.41 19.58
CA PHE A 204 10.78 0.00 18.19
C PHE A 204 12.07 -0.56 17.55
N PRO A 205 12.05 -0.92 16.25
CA PRO A 205 13.23 -1.45 15.56
C PRO A 205 14.34 -0.38 15.44
N SER A 206 15.62 -0.80 15.52
CA SER A 206 16.75 0.12 15.34
C SER A 206 16.75 0.74 13.94
N ARG A 207 16.90 2.07 13.89
CA ARG A 207 16.51 2.97 12.78
C ARG A 207 17.26 2.83 11.44
N GLU A 208 18.20 1.92 11.27
CA GLU A 208 19.24 2.17 10.27
C GLU A 208 18.90 1.89 8.81
N ASN A 209 17.98 1.01 8.38
CA ASN A 209 17.82 0.79 6.93
C ASN A 209 16.46 0.44 6.30
N GLU A 210 15.33 0.31 7.03
CA GLU A 210 14.13 -0.28 6.39
C GLU A 210 12.78 0.36 6.74
N LEU A 211 12.75 1.62 7.22
CA LEU A 211 11.48 2.26 7.58
C LEU A 211 10.53 2.37 6.36
N PHE A 212 11.06 2.71 5.19
CA PHE A 212 10.27 2.96 3.98
C PHE A 212 10.40 1.82 2.98
N LEU A 213 9.28 1.15 2.70
CA LEU A 213 9.19 0.09 1.70
C LEU A 213 8.55 0.60 0.41
N PRO A 214 8.96 0.07 -0.76
CA PRO A 214 8.28 0.35 -2.03
C PRO A 214 6.78 0.05 -1.95
N TYR A 215 5.99 0.93 -2.55
CA TYR A 215 4.54 0.82 -2.54
C TYR A 215 3.95 1.30 -3.86
N THR A 216 3.10 0.48 -4.47
CA THR A 216 2.32 0.84 -5.65
C THR A 216 0.90 1.23 -5.23
N PRO A 217 0.58 2.53 -5.11
CA PRO A 217 -0.76 2.96 -4.75
C PRO A 217 -1.77 2.67 -5.87
N HIS A 218 -2.95 2.18 -5.50
CA HIS A 218 -4.08 1.99 -6.42
C HIS A 218 -4.89 3.28 -6.54
N THR A 219 -4.23 4.36 -6.97
CA THR A 219 -4.77 5.72 -7.02
C THR A 219 -4.29 6.46 -8.26
N THR A 220 -4.07 5.72 -9.34
CA THR A 220 -3.53 6.21 -10.61
C THR A 220 -4.52 7.18 -11.24
N GLY A 221 -3.99 8.27 -11.78
CA GLY A 221 -4.72 9.19 -12.64
C GLY A 221 -3.78 9.89 -13.63
N PRO A 222 -4.25 10.98 -14.26
CA PRO A 222 -3.37 11.89 -14.97
C PRO A 222 -2.24 12.35 -14.03
N ALA A 223 -1.05 12.60 -14.56
CA ALA A 223 0.05 13.12 -13.75
C ALA A 223 -0.39 14.42 -13.07
N GLY A 224 -0.13 14.54 -11.77
CA GLY A 224 -0.54 15.72 -11.01
C GLY A 224 0.15 16.98 -11.51
N LEU A 225 -0.51 18.14 -11.42
CA LEU A 225 0.03 19.44 -11.91
C LEU A 225 1.42 19.79 -11.35
N PHE A 226 1.76 19.25 -10.17
CA PHE A 226 3.01 19.51 -9.46
C PHE A 226 4.01 18.34 -9.51
N TYR A 227 3.88 17.41 -10.48
CA TYR A 227 4.79 16.27 -10.58
C TYR A 227 6.26 16.72 -10.77
N GLU A 228 6.50 17.76 -11.57
CA GLU A 228 7.84 18.29 -11.82
C GLU A 228 8.47 18.89 -10.55
N GLU A 229 7.70 19.67 -9.79
CA GLU A 229 8.16 20.25 -8.54
C GLU A 229 8.46 19.15 -7.51
N ARG A 230 7.59 18.13 -7.41
CA ARG A 230 7.79 16.96 -6.56
C ARG A 230 9.10 16.25 -6.89
N LEU A 231 9.36 15.98 -8.17
CA LEU A 231 10.60 15.31 -8.60
C LEU A 231 11.82 16.21 -8.42
N ARG A 232 11.72 17.51 -8.70
CA ARG A 232 12.81 18.47 -8.48
C ARG A 232 13.18 18.57 -7.00
N ASN A 233 12.19 18.62 -6.11
CA ASN A 233 12.41 18.63 -4.67
C ASN A 233 13.07 17.33 -4.21
N PHE A 234 12.70 16.20 -4.80
CA PHE A 234 13.34 14.92 -4.52
C PHE A 234 14.81 14.90 -4.95
N PHE A 235 15.11 15.27 -6.20
CA PHE A 235 16.48 15.27 -6.72
C PHE A 235 17.37 16.40 -6.16
N GLY A 236 16.77 17.48 -5.64
CA GLY A 236 17.47 18.61 -5.03
C GLY A 236 17.77 18.46 -3.53
N GLN A 237 17.34 17.36 -2.90
CA GLN A 237 17.68 17.04 -1.50
C GLN A 237 18.94 16.16 -1.47
N ASP A 238 20.06 16.70 -0.98
CA ASP A 238 21.39 16.05 -0.94
C ASP A 238 21.52 14.85 0.02
N SER A 239 20.44 14.36 0.65
CA SER A 239 20.49 13.16 1.49
C SER A 239 19.11 12.58 1.73
N LEU A 240 18.77 11.46 1.11
CA LEU A 240 17.59 10.67 1.42
C LEU A 240 17.93 9.17 1.46
N PRO A 241 17.20 8.38 2.27
CA PRO A 241 17.51 6.98 2.54
C PRO A 241 17.45 6.15 1.25
N VAL A 242 18.53 5.43 0.99
CA VAL A 242 18.59 4.37 -0.03
C VAL A 242 17.96 3.14 0.59
N ILE A 243 16.97 2.54 -0.07
CA ILE A 243 16.43 1.25 0.35
C ILE A 243 17.53 0.21 0.09
N SER A 244 18.08 -0.50 1.08
CA SER A 244 19.09 -1.56 0.90
C SER A 244 18.55 -2.92 1.36
N ASN A 245 18.72 -3.98 0.56
CA ASN A 245 18.28 -5.36 0.89
C ASN A 245 19.47 -6.22 1.33
N GLU A 246 20.56 -5.62 1.82
CA GLU A 246 21.66 -6.41 2.36
C GLU A 246 21.29 -6.83 3.79
N LEU A 247 20.84 -8.08 3.93
CA LEU A 247 20.91 -8.79 5.20
C LEU A 247 22.38 -8.70 5.69
N PRO A 248 22.64 -8.28 6.94
CA PRO A 248 23.99 -8.34 7.48
C PRO A 248 24.47 -9.80 7.42
N THR A 249 25.56 -10.03 6.67
CA THR A 249 26.35 -11.23 6.87
C THR A 249 27.15 -11.09 8.16
N ASP A 250 26.81 -11.96 9.11
CA ASP A 250 27.45 -12.32 10.38
C ASP A 250 27.47 -11.29 11.53
#